data_AF-A0A522NGC1-F1
#
_entry.id   AF-A0A522NGC1-F1
#
_cell.length_a   1.000
_cell.length_b   1.000
_cell.length_c   1.000
_cell.angle_alpha   90.00
_cell.angle_beta   90.00
_cell.angle_gamma   90.00
#
_symmetry.space_group_name_H-M   'P 1'
#
loop_
_entity.id
_entity.type
_entity.pdbx_description
1 polymer ?
#
loop_
_entity_poly.entity_id
_entity_poly.type
_entity_poly.pdbx_seq_one_letter_code
_entity_poly.pdbx_strand_id
1 'polypeptide(L)' 'ALRVREAMTSIAARYGIRLATLAYAWILRHPSRPHPITGTGRSAGLREAVSALDVRLDAQDWYAIWTASKGHAVP' A
#
# COMPACT_ATOMS: atom_id res chain seq x y z
N ALA A 1 -12.63 -8.20 -1.67
CA ALA A 1 -11.46 -7.97 -2.54
C ALA A 1 -11.63 -6.79 -3.50
N LEU A 2 -12.78 -6.60 -4.16
CA LEU A 2 -12.98 -5.53 -5.14
C LEU A 2 -12.77 -4.11 -4.56
N ARG A 3 -13.42 -3.80 -3.43
CA ARG A 3 -13.34 -2.49 -2.74
C ARG A 3 -11.89 -2.04 -2.44
N VAL A 4 -11.07 -2.94 -1.91
CA VAL A 4 -9.66 -2.66 -1.59
C VAL A 4 -8.88 -2.32 -2.85
N ARG A 5 -9.06 -3.11 -3.92
CA ARG A 5 -8.39 -2.88 -5.19
C ARG A 5 -8.79 -1.55 -5.82
N GLU A 6 -10.07 -1.19 -5.78
CA GLU A 6 -10.55 0.11 -6.28
C GLU A 6 -9.95 1.29 -5.50
N ALA A 7 -10.01 1.23 -4.16
CA ALA A 7 -9.44 2.25 -3.31
C ALA A 7 -7.93 2.42 -3.54
N MET A 8 -7.19 1.30 -3.55
CA MET A 8 -5.75 1.32 -3.80
C MET A 8 -5.40 1.77 -5.23
N THR A 9 -6.23 1.46 -6.23
CA THR A 9 -5.97 1.92 -7.61
C THR A 9 -6.10 3.43 -7.71
N SER A 10 -7.14 4.01 -7.10
CA SER A 10 -7.33 5.47 -7.04
C SER A 10 -6.18 6.16 -6.29
N ILE A 11 -5.78 5.62 -5.14
CA ILE A 11 -4.65 6.16 -4.36
C ILE A 11 -3.34 6.03 -5.16
N ALA A 12 -3.04 4.87 -5.72
CA ALA A 12 -1.81 4.64 -6.47
C ALA A 12 -1.69 5.60 -7.67
N ALA A 13 -2.80 5.88 -8.36
CA ALA A 13 -2.85 6.85 -9.45
C ALA A 13 -2.50 8.27 -8.98
N ARG A 14 -3.04 8.73 -7.84
CA ARG A 14 -2.73 10.05 -7.27
C ARG A 14 -1.26 10.22 -6.89
N TYR A 15 -0.63 9.14 -6.41
CA TYR A 15 0.80 9.15 -6.06
C TYR A 15 1.72 8.88 -7.26
N GLY A 16 1.17 8.50 -8.43
CA GLY A 16 1.97 8.13 -9.59
C GLY A 16 2.79 6.85 -9.40
N ILE A 17 2.32 5.92 -8.55
CA ILE A 17 3.06 4.69 -8.20
C ILE A 17 2.31 3.43 -8.63
N ARG A 18 3.03 2.30 -8.60
CA ARG A 18 2.46 0.98 -8.86
C ARG A 18 1.62 0.52 -7.67
N LEU A 19 0.59 -0.28 -7.93
CA LEU A 19 -0.28 -0.85 -6.90
C LEU A 19 0.52 -1.67 -5.87
N ALA A 20 1.51 -2.44 -6.33
CA ALA A 20 2.40 -3.20 -5.47
C ALA A 20 3.23 -2.29 -4.56
N THR A 21 3.79 -1.21 -5.10
CA THR A 21 4.52 -0.18 -4.32
C THR A 21 3.63 0.42 -3.24
N LEU A 22 2.38 0.76 -3.55
CA LEU A 22 1.42 1.23 -2.55
C LEU A 22 1.14 0.18 -1.47
N ALA A 23 1.01 -1.10 -1.84
CA ALA A 23 0.77 -2.18 -0.88
C ALA A 23 1.91 -2.29 0.14
N TYR A 24 3.17 -2.25 -0.32
CA TYR A 24 4.32 -2.24 0.58
C TYR A 24 4.36 -0.97 1.44
N ALA A 25 4.11 0.21 0.87
CA ALA A 25 4.09 1.47 1.61
C ALA A 25 3.02 1.48 2.71
N TRP A 26 1.85 0.88 2.45
CA TRP A 26 0.78 0.74 3.43
C TRP A 26 1.22 -0.11 4.64
N ILE A 27 1.91 -1.23 4.39
CA ILE A 27 2.45 -2.07 5.47
C ILE A 27 3.57 -1.33 6.22
N LEU A 28 4.51 -0.72 5.51
CA LEU A 28 5.66 0.00 6.08
C LEU A 28 5.26 1.20 6.94
N ARG A 29 4.11 1.82 6.67
CA ARG A 29 3.56 2.93 7.47
C ARG A 29 3.03 2.49 8.84
N HIS A 30 2.80 1.19 9.06
CA HIS A 30 2.25 0.69 10.32
C HIS A 30 3.18 1.00 11.51
N PRO A 31 2.65 1.45 12.67
CA PRO A 31 3.46 1.88 13.81
C PRO A 31 4.35 0.79 14.41
N SER A 32 4.03 -0.49 14.20
CA SER A 32 4.87 -1.61 14.66
C SER A 32 6.17 -1.78 13.86
N ARG A 33 6.39 -1.00 12.79
CA ARG A 33 7.59 -1.03 11.94
C ARG A 33 7.88 -2.43 11.39
N PRO A 34 6.92 -3.05 10.67
CA PRO A 34 7.10 -4.38 10.10
C PRO A 34 8.22 -4.39 9.05
N HIS A 35 8.83 -5.56 8.85
CA HIS A 35 9.82 -5.82 7.81
C HIS A 35 9.20 -6.74 6.75
N PRO A 36 8.66 -6.22 5.64
CA PRO A 36 7.99 -7.03 4.64
C PRO A 36 9.00 -7.92 3.90
N ILE A 37 8.69 -9.22 3.82
CA ILE A 37 9.47 -10.16 3.02
C ILE A 37 8.80 -10.30 1.65
N THR A 38 9.55 -10.07 0.58
CA THR A 38 9.04 -10.21 -0.78
C THR A 38 9.23 -11.63 -1.30
N GLY A 39 8.17 -12.24 -1.84
CA GLY A 39 8.22 -13.56 -2.48
C GLY A 39 8.45 -13.52 -4.00
N THR A 40 8.75 -12.35 -4.58
CA THR A 40 8.93 -12.20 -6.03
C THR A 40 10.29 -12.71 -6.50
N GLY A 41 10.30 -13.57 -7.53
CA GLY A 41 11.53 -13.89 -8.28
C GLY A 41 11.85 -12.90 -9.40
N ARG A 42 10.95 -11.95 -9.69
CA ARG A 42 11.10 -10.98 -10.79
C ARG A 42 11.79 -9.70 -10.31
N SER A 43 12.82 -9.26 -11.03
CA SER A 43 13.54 -8.00 -10.73
C SER A 43 12.63 -6.76 -10.76
N ALA A 44 11.59 -6.76 -11.59
CA ALA A 44 10.60 -5.69 -11.60
C ALA A 44 9.81 -5.62 -10.28
N GLY A 45 9.40 -6.77 -9.73
CA GLY A 45 8.69 -6.81 -8.44
C GLY A 45 9.58 -6.40 -7.27
N LEU A 46 10.87 -6.73 -7.33
CA LEU A 46 11.84 -6.26 -6.33
C LEU A 46 11.97 -4.74 -6.36
N ARG A 47 12.05 -4.13 -7.56
CA ARG A 47 12.06 -2.66 -7.71
C ARG A 47 10.78 -2.03 -7.16
N GLU A 48 9.61 -2.59 -7.45
CA GLU A 48 8.34 -2.11 -6.89
C GLU A 48 8.31 -2.13 -5.36
N ALA A 49 8.89 -3.16 -4.72
CA ALA A 49 9.01 -3.27 -3.28
C ALA A 49 9.98 -2.24 -2.68
N VAL A 50 11.15 -2.06 -3.30
CA VAL A 50 12.17 -1.09 -2.86
C VAL A 50 11.66 0.35 -2.99
N SER A 51 10.99 0.69 -4.09
CA SER A 51 10.42 2.04 -4.30
C SER A 51 9.40 2.44 -3.24
N ALA A 52 8.83 1.50 -2.49
CA ALA A 52 7.88 1.79 -1.42
C ALA A 52 8.54 2.48 -0.21
N LEU A 53 9.86 2.36 -0.06
CA LEU A 53 10.63 3.01 1.01
C LEU A 53 10.63 4.53 0.89
N ASP A 54 10.48 5.05 -0.34
CA ASP A 54 10.45 6.48 -0.62
C ASP A 54 9.02 7.08 -0.55
N VAL A 55 8.00 6.24 -0.35
CA VAL A 55 6.60 6.67 -0.33
C VAL A 55 6.22 7.20 1.04
N ARG A 56 5.89 8.49 1.11
CA ARG A 56 5.25 9.11 2.27
C ARG A 56 3.72 9.00 2.16
N LEU A 57 3.18 7.86 2.58
CA LEU A 57 1.74 7.63 2.56
C LEU A 57 1.05 8.45 3.67
N ASP A 58 0.08 9.27 3.28
CA ASP A 58 -0.72 10.05 4.21
C ASP A 58 -1.60 9.17 5.11
N ALA A 59 -1.91 9.67 6.32
CA ALA A 59 -2.74 8.94 7.28
C ALA A 59 -4.17 8.67 6.74
N GLN A 60 -4.77 9.64 6.04
CA GLN A 60 -6.11 9.49 5.46
C GLN A 60 -6.13 8.35 4.42
N ASP A 61 -5.09 8.27 3.59
CA ASP A 61 -4.96 7.22 2.58
C ASP A 61 -4.69 5.85 3.20
N TRP A 62 -3.92 5.82 4.29
CA TRP A 62 -3.71 4.60 5.06
C TRP A 62 -5.03 4.05 5.62
N TYR A 63 -5.85 4.92 6.21
CA TYR A 63 -7.17 4.55 6.74
C TYR A 63 -8.21 4.27 5.65
N ALA A 64 -8.10 4.89 4.47
CA ALA A 64 -8.98 4.59 3.35
C ALA A 64 -8.81 3.14 2.89
N ILE A 65 -7.57 2.65 2.80
CA ILE A 65 -7.28 1.24 2.46
C ILE A 65 -7.78 0.30 3.57
N TRP A 66 -7.57 0.66 4.84
CA TRP A 66 -8.08 -0.11 5.98
C TRP A 66 -9.61 -0.20 5.98
N THR A 67 -10.30 0.92 5.77
CA THR A 67 -11.77 1.00 5.70
C THR A 67 -12.31 0.18 4.53
N ALA A 68 -11.65 0.26 3.36
CA ALA A 68 -11.98 -0.56 2.21
C ALA A 68 -11.80 -2.07 2.49
N SER A 69 -10.87 -2.45 3.38
CA SER A 69 -10.70 -3.83 3.83
C SER A 69 -11.79 -4.24 4.83
N LYS A 70 -12.01 -3.45 5.88
CA LYS A 70 -12.89 -3.77 7.01
C LYS A 70 -14.38 -3.61 6.72
N GLY A 71 -14.74 -2.77 5.75
CA GLY A 71 -16.14 -2.54 5.36
C GLY A 71 -16.91 -1.57 6.27
N HIS A 72 -16.25 -0.96 7.24
CA HIS A 72 -16.78 0.09 8.08
C HIS A 72 -15.67 1.11 8.41
N ALA A 73 -16.06 2.33 8.78
CA ALA A 73 -15.13 3.37 9.17
C ALA A 73 -14.35 2.99 10.44
N VAL A 74 -13.20 3.63 10.64
CA VAL A 74 -12.43 3.53 11.88
C VAL A 74 -13.30 4.02 13.04
N PRO A 75 -13.36 3.30 14.18
CA PRO A 75 -14.08 3.76 15.36
C PRO A 75 -13.56 5.09 15.91
#